data_AF-A0A6V7KNZ7-F1
#
_entry.id   AF-A0A6V7KNZ7-F1
#
_cell.length_a   1.000
_cell.length_b   1.000
_cell.length_c   1.000
_cell.angle_alpha   90.00
_cell.angle_beta   90.00
_cell.angle_gamma   90.00
#
_symmetry.space_group_name_H-M   'P 1'
#
loop_
_entity.id
_entity.type
_entity.pdbx_description
1 polymer ?
#
loop_
_entity_poly.entity_id
_entity_poly.type
_entity_poly.pdbx_seq_one_letter_code
_entity_poly.pdbx_strand_id
1 'polypeptide(L)'
;PPPPPPTPPRTTPKPSTTTTTTKAPPHTPRDTLIVLKLLFDAKTIEDAKKQSHSTPTEYPGYDGWYNNFARPDLGAVDTPLLRRSPAVYEDGVYKPAGSKRPNPLELSEKLLSGPIGTKSRTGRNALMVFF
;
A
#
# COMPACT_ATOMS: atom_id res chain seq x y z
N PRO A 1 15.63 -10.17 28.80
CA PRO A 1 16.29 -10.92 27.70
C PRO A 1 16.18 -10.10 26.41
N PRO A 2 17.25 -9.92 25.62
CA PRO A 2 17.15 -9.21 24.34
C PRO A 2 16.30 -10.03 23.33
N PRO A 3 15.54 -9.37 22.45
CA PRO A 3 14.77 -10.06 21.41
C PRO A 3 15.70 -10.75 20.40
N PRO A 4 15.28 -11.88 19.81
CA PRO A 4 16.06 -12.59 18.82
C PRO A 4 16.27 -11.72 17.55
N PRO A 5 17.41 -11.89 16.84
CA PRO A 5 17.71 -11.13 15.64
C PRO A 5 16.71 -11.43 14.51
N PRO A 6 16.46 -10.46 13.60
CA PRO A 6 15.57 -10.66 12.47
C PRO A 6 16.12 -11.71 11.50
N THR A 7 15.25 -12.60 11.04
CA THR A 7 15.53 -13.63 10.03
C THR A 7 15.92 -13.00 8.68
N PRO A 8 16.93 -13.54 7.97
CA PRO A 8 17.33 -13.01 6.67
C PRO A 8 16.24 -13.23 5.61
N PRO A 9 16.16 -12.35 4.59
CA PRO A 9 15.15 -12.44 3.55
C PRO A 9 15.32 -13.73 2.71
N ARG A 10 14.20 -14.43 2.51
CA ARG A 10 14.10 -15.63 1.66
C ARG A 10 14.38 -15.24 0.22
N THR A 11 15.53 -15.68 -0.30
CA THR A 11 15.88 -15.55 -1.71
C THR A 11 14.97 -16.48 -2.52
N THR A 12 14.07 -15.92 -3.30
CA THR A 12 13.35 -16.69 -4.32
C THR A 12 14.27 -16.85 -5.53
N PRO A 13 14.42 -18.06 -6.10
CA PRO A 13 15.19 -18.24 -7.32
C PRO A 13 14.49 -17.55 -8.50
N LYS A 14 15.25 -16.74 -9.23
CA LYS A 14 14.86 -16.13 -10.51
C LYS A 14 14.64 -17.25 -11.54
N PRO A 15 13.56 -17.21 -12.36
CA PRO A 15 13.33 -18.25 -13.36
C PRO A 15 14.43 -18.19 -14.44
N SER A 16 15.07 -19.33 -14.68
CA SER A 16 16.07 -19.54 -15.73
C SER A 16 15.39 -19.70 -17.09
N THR A 17 15.74 -18.84 -18.04
CA THR A 17 15.36 -19.00 -19.46
C THR A 17 16.18 -20.12 -20.08
N THR A 18 15.56 -21.26 -20.37
CA THR A 18 16.17 -22.34 -21.17
C THR A 18 15.47 -22.42 -22.51
N THR A 19 16.13 -21.92 -23.55
CA THR A 19 15.76 -22.12 -24.96
C THR A 19 15.96 -23.59 -25.31
N THR A 20 14.90 -24.33 -25.60
CA THR A 20 14.98 -25.70 -26.14
C THR A 20 14.16 -25.78 -27.42
N THR A 21 14.85 -25.72 -28.56
CA THR A 21 14.32 -26.05 -29.88
C THR A 21 13.85 -27.50 -29.88
N THR A 22 12.54 -27.73 -29.92
CA THR A 22 11.96 -29.07 -30.08
C THR A 22 11.16 -29.12 -31.37
N LYS A 23 11.59 -30.02 -32.26
CA LYS A 23 10.98 -30.38 -33.55
C LYS A 23 9.47 -30.62 -33.41
N ALA A 24 8.67 -30.05 -34.30
CA ALA A 24 7.22 -30.26 -34.36
C ALA A 24 6.87 -31.73 -34.67
N PRO A 25 5.87 -32.33 -33.99
CA PRO A 25 5.41 -33.69 -34.27
C PRO A 25 4.48 -33.73 -35.50
N PRO A 26 4.32 -34.90 -36.15
CA PRO A 26 3.43 -35.07 -37.29
C PRO A 26 1.95 -34.91 -36.88
N HIS A 27 1.25 -34.02 -37.57
CA HIS A 27 -0.16 -33.72 -37.36
C HIS A 27 -1.03 -34.89 -37.86
N THR A 28 -1.86 -35.41 -36.96
CA THR A 28 -2.76 -36.54 -37.24
C THR A 28 -4.14 -35.97 -37.58
N PRO A 29 -4.90 -36.51 -38.55
CA PRO A 29 -6.18 -35.93 -39.03
C PRO A 29 -7.31 -35.81 -37.99
N ARG A 30 -7.08 -36.25 -36.75
CA ARG A 30 -8.00 -36.04 -35.61
C ARG A 30 -7.98 -34.59 -35.12
N ASP A 31 -6.85 -33.89 -35.27
CA ASP A 31 -6.70 -32.52 -34.78
C ASP A 31 -7.50 -31.52 -35.62
N THR A 32 -7.62 -31.77 -36.92
CA THR A 32 -8.43 -30.95 -37.84
C THR A 32 -9.91 -31.00 -37.49
N LEU A 33 -10.41 -32.15 -37.03
CA LEU A 33 -11.81 -32.32 -36.64
C LEU A 33 -12.14 -31.59 -35.32
N ILE A 34 -11.18 -31.51 -34.39
CA ILE A 34 -11.31 -30.77 -33.13
C ILE A 34 -11.37 -29.28 -33.40
N VAL A 35 -10.47 -28.78 -34.26
CA VAL A 35 -10.47 -27.36 -34.68
C VAL A 35 -11.76 -27.02 -35.43
N LEU A 36 -12.25 -27.89 -36.32
CA LEU A 36 -13.53 -27.69 -37.00
C LEU A 36 -14.72 -27.68 -36.05
N LYS A 37 -14.76 -28.57 -35.05
CA LYS A 37 -15.82 -28.56 -34.02
C LYS A 37 -15.80 -27.27 -33.19
N LEU A 38 -14.61 -26.82 -32.79
CA LEU A 38 -14.42 -25.53 -32.13
C LEU A 38 -14.84 -24.34 -33.01
N LEU A 39 -14.68 -24.46 -34.33
CA LEU A 39 -15.05 -23.40 -35.29
C LEU A 39 -16.55 -23.38 -35.63
N PHE A 40 -17.22 -24.54 -35.58
CA PHE A 40 -18.64 -24.70 -35.90
C PHE A 40 -19.58 -24.68 -34.69
N ASP A 41 -19.07 -24.80 -33.45
CA ASP A 41 -19.81 -24.48 -32.22
C ASP A 41 -19.95 -22.95 -32.06
N ALA A 42 -20.66 -22.35 -33.01
CA ALA A 42 -21.07 -20.94 -33.03
C ALA A 42 -22.13 -20.60 -31.96
N LYS A 43 -22.22 -21.41 -30.90
CA LYS A 43 -23.03 -21.15 -29.72
C LYS A 43 -22.19 -20.62 -28.55
N THR A 44 -21.19 -19.80 -28.86
CA THR A 44 -20.28 -19.27 -27.83
C THR A 44 -20.24 -17.74 -27.82
N ILE A 45 -20.60 -17.05 -28.91
CA ILE A 45 -20.51 -15.58 -28.95
C ILE A 45 -21.67 -14.94 -28.16
N GLU A 46 -22.90 -15.44 -28.29
CA GLU A 46 -24.06 -14.97 -27.51
C GLU A 46 -23.94 -15.35 -26.02
N ASP A 47 -23.38 -16.53 -25.71
CA ASP A 47 -23.16 -16.98 -24.33
C ASP A 47 -21.94 -16.27 -23.68
N ALA A 48 -20.90 -15.92 -24.43
CA ALA A 48 -19.79 -15.07 -23.96
C ALA A 48 -20.20 -13.61 -23.73
N LYS A 49 -21.24 -13.13 -24.42
CA LYS A 49 -21.83 -11.80 -24.21
C LYS A 49 -22.72 -11.75 -22.96
N LYS A 50 -23.13 -12.91 -22.43
CA LYS A 50 -24.08 -13.05 -21.32
C LYS A 50 -23.45 -12.98 -19.92
N GLN A 51 -22.17 -12.66 -19.80
CA GLN A 51 -21.50 -12.49 -18.50
C GLN A 51 -20.74 -11.16 -18.39
N SER A 52 -21.27 -10.06 -18.92
CA SER A 52 -20.95 -8.76 -18.33
C SER A 52 -21.83 -8.57 -17.08
N HIS A 53 -21.61 -9.38 -16.04
CA HIS A 53 -22.18 -9.06 -14.74
C HIS A 53 -21.54 -7.74 -14.30
N SER A 54 -22.34 -6.69 -14.26
CA SER A 54 -22.00 -5.44 -13.58
C SER A 54 -21.62 -5.81 -12.14
N THR A 55 -20.33 -5.86 -11.83
CA THR A 55 -19.87 -6.04 -10.46
C THR A 55 -20.22 -4.76 -9.71
N PRO A 56 -20.89 -4.84 -8.55
CA PRO A 56 -21.15 -3.64 -7.77
C PRO A 56 -19.83 -2.98 -7.39
N THR A 57 -19.70 -1.67 -7.63
CA THR A 57 -18.57 -0.88 -7.17
C THR A 57 -18.62 -0.80 -5.65
N GLU A 58 -17.55 -1.20 -4.99
CA GLU A 58 -17.38 -1.00 -3.55
C GLU A 58 -16.90 0.43 -3.29
N TYR A 59 -17.60 1.15 -2.41
CA TYR A 59 -17.25 2.50 -1.98
C TYR A 59 -16.50 2.46 -0.65
N PRO A 60 -15.59 3.43 -0.40
CA PRO A 60 -14.89 3.49 0.88
C PRO A 60 -15.87 3.76 2.03
N GLY A 61 -15.65 3.10 3.16
CA GLY A 61 -16.33 3.42 4.42
C GLY A 61 -15.91 4.78 4.98
N TYR A 62 -16.71 5.33 5.88
CA TYR A 62 -16.40 6.59 6.58
C TYR A 62 -15.43 6.43 7.75
N ASP A 63 -15.16 5.19 8.16
CA ASP A 63 -14.37 4.81 9.32
C ASP A 63 -12.92 4.41 8.99
N GLY A 64 -12.60 4.30 7.70
CA GLY A 64 -11.27 3.93 7.20
C GLY A 64 -10.94 2.43 7.26
N TRP A 65 -11.88 1.57 7.68
CA TRP A 65 -11.67 0.12 7.70
C TRP A 65 -11.67 -0.49 6.30
N TYR A 66 -10.99 -1.64 6.14
CA TYR A 66 -10.95 -2.46 4.93
C TYR A 66 -10.38 -1.79 3.67
N ASN A 67 -9.78 -0.60 3.78
CA ASN A 67 -9.08 0.05 2.67
C ASN A 67 -7.81 -0.74 2.24
N ASN A 68 -7.19 -1.48 3.16
CA ASN A 68 -6.09 -2.38 2.87
C ASN A 68 -6.52 -3.85 3.02
N PHE A 69 -6.37 -4.64 1.95
CA PHE A 69 -6.79 -6.03 1.90
C PHE A 69 -6.14 -6.94 2.95
N ALA A 70 -4.83 -6.79 3.18
CA ALA A 70 -4.07 -7.66 4.09
C ALA A 70 -4.15 -7.17 5.55
N ARG A 71 -4.39 -5.88 5.76
CA ARG A 71 -4.42 -5.22 7.06
C ARG A 71 -5.57 -4.21 7.11
N PRO A 72 -6.81 -4.69 7.34
CA PRO A 72 -8.01 -3.85 7.33
C PRO A 72 -7.99 -2.69 8.35
N ASP A 73 -7.12 -2.77 9.35
CA ASP A 73 -6.94 -1.79 10.44
C ASP A 73 -6.10 -0.56 10.03
N LEU A 74 -5.35 -0.61 8.93
CA LEU A 74 -4.45 0.49 8.56
C LEU A 74 -5.21 1.72 8.06
N GLY A 75 -5.13 2.80 8.83
CA GLY A 75 -5.82 4.06 8.52
C GLY A 75 -7.25 4.12 9.01
N ALA A 76 -7.70 3.10 9.75
CA ALA A 76 -8.99 3.12 10.42
C ALA A 76 -8.98 4.06 11.65
N VAL A 77 -10.15 4.59 11.98
CA VAL A 77 -10.38 5.40 13.18
C VAL A 77 -10.07 4.63 14.47
N ASP A 78 -9.70 5.35 15.53
CA ASP A 78 -9.38 4.81 16.86
C ASP A 78 -8.26 3.75 16.89
N THR A 79 -7.39 3.75 15.89
CA THR A 79 -6.19 2.91 15.84
C THR A 79 -4.94 3.67 16.31
N PRO A 80 -3.94 2.97 16.88
CA PRO A 80 -2.72 3.62 17.34
C PRO A 80 -1.88 4.17 16.17
N LEU A 81 -1.26 5.33 16.36
CA LEU A 81 -0.36 5.91 15.36
C LEU A 81 0.91 5.06 15.17
N LEU A 82 1.33 4.93 13.92
CA LEU A 82 2.59 4.27 13.57
C LEU A 82 3.79 5.09 14.08
N ARG A 83 4.76 4.42 14.70
CA ARG A 83 5.99 5.04 15.20
C ARG A 83 7.16 4.72 14.27
N ARG A 84 7.80 5.76 13.72
CA ARG A 84 9.04 5.62 12.92
C ARG A 84 10.29 5.35 13.77
N SER A 85 10.26 5.76 15.04
CA SER A 85 11.32 5.54 16.01
C SER A 85 10.74 4.98 17.31
N PRO A 86 11.55 4.28 18.13
CA PRO A 86 11.12 3.86 19.47
C PRO A 86 10.68 5.07 20.31
N ALA A 87 9.66 4.87 21.15
CA ALA A 87 9.23 5.94 22.04
C ALA A 87 10.21 6.13 23.20
N VAL A 88 10.43 7.39 23.57
CA VAL A 88 11.33 7.79 24.65
C VAL A 88 10.50 8.41 25.75
N TYR A 89 10.20 7.60 26.76
CA TYR A 89 9.55 7.99 28.00
C TYR A 89 10.55 7.98 29.15
N GLU A 90 10.29 8.73 30.21
CA GLU A 90 11.20 8.80 31.37
C GLU A 90 11.28 7.45 32.11
N ASP A 91 10.14 6.76 32.22
CA ASP A 91 10.01 5.43 32.82
C ASP A 91 10.12 4.29 31.79
N GLY A 92 10.32 4.63 30.51
CA GLY A 92 10.33 3.69 29.39
C GLY A 92 8.94 3.22 28.92
N VAL A 93 7.83 3.68 29.50
CA VAL A 93 6.49 3.17 29.21
C VAL A 93 5.50 4.29 28.86
N TYR A 94 5.20 5.20 29.78
CA TYR A 94 4.14 6.21 29.58
C TYR A 94 4.46 7.59 30.15
N LYS A 95 5.38 7.70 31.12
CA LYS A 95 5.71 8.98 31.74
C LYS A 95 6.43 9.88 30.72
N PRO A 96 5.88 11.07 30.38
CA PRO A 96 6.50 11.95 29.39
C PRO A 96 7.97 12.23 29.71
N ALA A 97 8.87 11.97 28.76
CA ALA A 97 10.27 12.31 28.93
C ALA A 97 10.46 13.83 28.90
N GLY A 98 11.43 14.34 29.66
CA GLY A 98 11.78 15.75 29.62
C GLY A 98 12.05 16.40 30.96
N SER A 99 12.07 15.66 32.07
CA SER A 99 12.45 16.18 33.40
C SER A 99 13.82 16.88 33.41
N LYS A 100 14.74 16.49 32.50
CA LYS A 100 16.06 17.11 32.31
C LYS A 100 16.14 18.07 31.11
N ARG A 101 15.03 18.32 30.41
CA ARG A 101 14.96 19.24 29.25
C ARG A 101 14.59 20.65 29.72
N PRO A 102 14.98 21.70 28.98
CA PRO A 102 14.59 23.07 29.31
C PRO A 102 13.06 23.26 29.21
N ASN A 103 12.56 24.31 29.87
CA ASN A 103 11.14 24.66 29.86
C ASN A 103 10.67 24.92 28.41
N PRO A 104 9.58 24.27 27.95
CA PRO A 104 9.05 24.48 26.60
C PRO A 104 8.64 25.94 26.32
N LEU A 105 8.21 26.69 27.33
CA LEU A 105 7.86 28.11 27.16
C LEU A 105 9.09 28.98 26.86
N GLU A 106 10.19 28.75 27.56
CA GLU A 106 11.46 29.45 27.29
C GLU A 106 11.98 29.14 25.88
N LEU A 107 11.83 27.90 25.41
CA LEU A 107 12.16 27.54 24.04
C LEU A 107 11.27 28.27 23.02
N SER A 108 9.97 28.35 23.29
CA SER A 108 9.03 29.08 22.44
C SER A 108 9.40 30.56 22.33
N GLU A 109 9.67 31.21 23.45
CA GLU A 109 10.09 32.62 23.46
C GLU A 109 11.40 32.83 22.71
N LYS A 110 12.40 31.97 22.92
CA LYS A 110 13.71 32.11 22.26
C LYS A 110 13.67 31.80 20.76
N LEU A 111 12.81 30.89 20.31
CA LEU A 111 12.82 30.40 18.92
C LEU A 111 11.73 31.02 18.04
N LEU A 112 10.56 31.32 18.61
CA LEU A 112 9.38 31.72 17.86
C LEU A 112 9.01 33.20 18.06
N SER A 113 9.72 33.93 18.93
CA SER A 113 9.56 35.39 19.01
C SER A 113 10.14 36.07 17.78
N GLY A 114 9.42 37.07 17.26
CA GLY A 114 9.85 37.79 16.08
C GLY A 114 8.81 38.79 15.59
N PRO A 115 9.18 39.67 14.65
CA PRO A 115 8.25 40.61 14.04
C PRO A 115 7.18 39.89 13.21
N ILE A 116 5.94 40.36 13.33
CA ILE A 116 4.82 39.86 12.52
C ILE A 116 4.84 40.46 11.09
N GLY A 117 4.15 39.81 10.15
CA GLY A 117 3.96 40.34 8.79
C GLY A 117 5.04 39.95 7.77
N THR A 118 5.94 39.03 8.12
CA THR A 118 6.88 38.44 7.14
C THR A 118 6.14 37.64 6.08
N LYS A 119 6.41 37.93 4.81
CA LYS A 119 5.78 37.24 3.67
C LYS A 119 6.45 35.89 3.40
N SER A 120 5.69 34.93 2.85
CA SER A 120 6.23 33.66 2.39
C SER A 120 7.31 33.87 1.34
N ARG A 121 8.50 33.26 1.53
CA ARG A 121 9.61 33.35 0.58
C ARG A 121 9.29 32.76 -0.80
N THR A 122 8.35 31.82 -0.84
CA THR A 122 7.91 31.16 -2.08
C THR A 122 6.58 31.71 -2.60
N GLY A 123 6.11 32.86 -2.09
CA GLY A 123 4.88 33.50 -2.56
C GLY A 123 3.59 32.73 -2.28
N ARG A 124 3.56 31.91 -1.22
CA ARG A 124 2.34 31.16 -0.86
C ARG A 124 1.27 32.08 -0.29
N ASN A 125 0.02 31.81 -0.66
CA ASN A 125 -1.14 32.48 -0.10
C ASN A 125 -1.51 31.91 1.28
N ALA A 126 -2.38 32.62 2.00
CA ALA A 126 -2.87 32.16 3.30
C ALA A 126 -3.74 30.89 3.19
N LEU A 127 -4.43 30.69 2.06
CA LEU A 127 -5.28 29.51 1.83
C LEU A 127 -4.50 28.20 1.97
N MET A 128 -3.28 28.14 1.44
CA MET A 128 -2.37 26.98 1.51
C MET A 128 -1.86 26.65 2.93
N VAL A 129 -2.09 27.52 3.91
CA VAL A 129 -1.72 27.22 5.31
C VAL A 129 -2.84 26.44 6.00
N PHE A 130 -4.08 26.62 5.55
CA PHE A 130 -5.26 25.97 6.13
C PHE A 130 -5.61 24.64 5.46
N PHE A 131 -5.13 24.40 4.24
CA PHE A 131 -5.38 23.21 3.42
C PHE A 131 -4.08 22.67 2.84
#